data_AF-A0A1E3QBE5-F1
#
_entry.id   AF-A0A1E3QBE5-F1
#
_cell.length_a   1.000
_cell.length_b   1.000
_cell.length_c   1.000
_cell.angle_alpha   90.00
_cell.angle_beta   90.00
_cell.angle_gamma   90.00
#
_symmetry.space_group_name_H-M   'P 1'
#
loop_
_entity.id
_entity.type
_entity.pdbx_description
1 polymer ?
#
loop_
_entity_poly.entity_id
_entity_poly.type
_entity_poly.pdbx_seq_one_letter_code
_entity_poly.pdbx_strand_id
1 'polypeptide(L)'
;MASASPKPPPKCLQRVSLLRESIEARSLPVQAMMERIRLQIILLRAERLKDIQKLRKDGKRITETAAKVLAKSVTLAREYIVIPANRDEYEVRTQGGESFPVYLDSYRCPCRSWDYCGCRCGN
;
A
#
# COMPACT_ATOMS: atom_id res chain seq x y z
N MET A 1 -10.54 -20.16 62.52
CA MET A 1 -10.72 -19.52 61.19
C MET A 1 -9.68 -20.11 60.26
N ALA A 2 -10.05 -21.05 59.38
CA ALA A 2 -9.12 -21.66 58.43
C ALA A 2 -9.32 -21.03 57.05
N SER A 3 -8.38 -20.18 56.64
CA SER A 3 -8.33 -19.61 55.29
C SER A 3 -7.95 -20.70 54.29
N ALA A 4 -8.90 -21.14 53.48
CA ALA A 4 -8.65 -22.07 52.39
C ALA A 4 -7.81 -21.38 51.31
N SER A 5 -6.58 -21.86 51.09
CA SER A 5 -5.75 -21.44 49.97
C SER A 5 -6.41 -21.82 48.63
N PRO A 6 -6.31 -20.99 47.59
CA PRO A 6 -6.97 -21.24 46.32
C PRO A 6 -6.37 -22.48 45.64
N LYS A 7 -7.25 -23.42 45.23
CA LYS A 7 -6.86 -24.60 44.47
C LYS A 7 -6.20 -24.18 43.16
N PRO A 8 -5.05 -24.78 42.77
CA PRO A 8 -4.39 -24.46 41.52
C PRO A 8 -5.31 -24.77 40.34
N PRO A 9 -5.27 -23.94 39.28
CA PRO A 9 -6.14 -24.12 38.13
C PRO A 9 -5.87 -25.48 37.45
N PRO A 10 -6.91 -26.12 36.88
CA PRO A 10 -6.76 -27.39 36.18
C PRO A 10 -5.72 -27.27 35.06
N LYS A 11 -4.90 -28.32 34.90
CA LYS A 11 -3.76 -28.38 33.96
C LYS A 11 -4.11 -27.96 32.53
N CYS A 12 -5.37 -28.16 32.12
CA CYS A 12 -5.92 -27.74 30.84
C CYS A 12 -5.89 -26.20 30.66
N LEU A 13 -6.26 -25.45 31.70
CA LEU A 13 -6.27 -23.99 31.69
C LEU A 13 -4.85 -23.39 31.74
N GLN A 14 -3.92 -24.05 32.44
CA GLN A 14 -2.49 -23.68 32.42
C GLN A 14 -1.88 -23.87 31.03
N ARG A 15 -2.29 -24.90 30.28
CA ARG A 15 -1.77 -25.17 28.94
C ARG A 15 -2.30 -24.19 27.90
N VAL A 16 -3.56 -23.76 28.03
CA VAL A 16 -4.16 -22.74 27.14
C VAL A 16 -3.55 -21.35 27.37
N SER A 17 -3.27 -20.98 28.63
CA SER A 17 -2.59 -19.72 28.97
C SER A 17 -1.16 -19.67 28.44
N LEU A 18 -0.38 -20.73 28.62
CA LEU A 18 0.99 -20.84 28.07
C LEU A 18 1.04 -20.78 26.54
N LEU A 19 0.05 -21.38 25.86
CA LEU A 19 -0.05 -21.29 24.39
C LEU A 19 -0.38 -19.87 23.94
N ARG A 20 -1.26 -19.16 24.66
CA ARG A 20 -1.60 -17.76 24.38
C ARG A 20 -0.37 -16.87 24.52
N GLU A 21 0.37 -17.01 25.61
CA GLU A 21 1.61 -16.28 25.86
C GLU A 21 2.67 -16.55 24.78
N SER A 22 2.82 -17.80 24.32
CA SER A 22 3.76 -18.12 23.24
C SER A 22 3.36 -17.54 21.88
N ILE A 23 2.07 -17.45 21.57
CA ILE A 23 1.58 -16.85 20.32
C ILE A 23 1.79 -15.34 20.36
N GLU A 24 1.52 -14.73 21.51
CA GLU A 24 1.73 -13.30 21.75
C GLU A 24 3.22 -12.94 21.70
N ALA A 25 4.10 -13.74 22.32
CA ALA A 25 5.54 -13.55 22.24
C ALA A 25 6.08 -13.65 20.80
N ARG A 26 5.48 -14.49 19.95
CA ARG A 26 5.86 -14.64 18.54
C ARG A 26 5.40 -13.49 17.65
N SER A 27 4.37 -12.74 18.04
CA SER A 27 3.86 -11.61 17.26
C SER A 27 4.62 -10.30 17.52
N LEU A 28 5.26 -10.16 18.69
CA LEU A 28 6.04 -8.98 19.08
C LEU A 28 7.14 -8.57 18.08
N PRO A 29 7.98 -9.50 17.53
CA PRO A 29 9.00 -9.12 16.55
C PRO A 29 8.41 -8.59 15.25
N VAL A 30 7.27 -9.14 14.81
CA VAL A 30 6.57 -8.69 13.60
C VAL A 30 5.96 -7.31 13.82
N GLN A 31 5.32 -7.07 14.97
CA GLN A 31 4.80 -5.75 15.32
C GLN A 31 5.90 -4.69 15.38
N ALA A 32 7.03 -5.00 16.03
CA ALA A 32 8.18 -4.11 16.10
C ALA A 32 8.77 -3.82 14.70
N MET A 33 8.81 -4.82 13.82
CA MET A 33 9.25 -4.65 12.43
C MET A 33 8.29 -3.76 11.64
N MET A 34 6.98 -3.98 11.77
CA MET A 34 5.96 -3.18 11.10
C MET A 34 5.99 -1.71 11.55
N GLU A 35 6.18 -1.44 12.85
CA GLU A 35 6.30 -0.06 13.34
C GLU A 35 7.59 0.60 12.82
N ARG A 36 8.69 -0.14 12.71
CA ARG A 36 9.92 0.35 12.07
C ARG A 36 9.70 0.71 10.61
N ILE A 37 9.02 -0.14 9.84
CA ILE A 37 8.66 0.13 8.44
C ILE A 37 7.77 1.37 8.36
N ARG A 38 6.78 1.49 9.25
CA ARG A 38 5.88 2.64 9.32
C ARG A 38 6.65 3.94 9.55
N LEU A 39 7.56 3.95 10.54
CA LEU A 39 8.40 5.11 10.84
C LEU A 39 9.33 5.48 9.68
N GLN A 40 9.96 4.48 9.05
CA GLN A 40 10.81 4.69 7.87
C GLN A 40 10.03 5.35 6.73
N ILE A 41 8.81 4.88 6.44
CA ILE A 41 7.96 5.47 5.40
C ILE A 41 7.59 6.93 5.74
N ILE A 42 7.26 7.22 7.01
CA ILE A 42 6.95 8.58 7.46
C ILE A 42 8.15 9.50 7.28
N LEU A 43 9.34 9.06 7.69
CA LEU A 43 10.59 9.83 7.57
C LEU A 43 10.94 10.10 6.11
N LEU A 44 10.90 9.07 5.25
CA LEU A 44 11.17 9.21 3.81
C LEU A 44 10.18 10.17 3.14
N ARG A 45 8.90 10.14 3.53
CA ARG A 45 7.90 11.11 3.03
C ARG A 45 8.20 12.52 3.51
N ALA A 46 8.55 12.70 4.78
CA ALA A 46 8.91 14.00 5.34
C ALA A 46 10.14 14.60 4.66
N GLU A 47 11.18 13.80 4.42
CA GLU A 47 12.39 14.22 3.68
C GLU A 47 12.04 14.64 2.25
N ARG A 48 11.29 13.81 1.52
CA ARG A 48 10.84 14.13 0.17
C ARG A 48 10.05 15.44 0.13
N LEU A 49 9.18 15.70 1.11
CA LEU A 49 8.44 16.97 1.21
C LEU A 49 9.35 18.16 1.48
N LYS A 50 10.39 18.01 2.32
CA LYS A 50 11.41 19.05 2.54
C LYS A 50 12.16 19.37 1.25
N ASP A 51 12.54 18.37 0.48
CA ASP A 51 13.24 18.57 -0.80
C ASP A 51 12.34 19.28 -1.82
N ILE A 52 11.06 18.89 -1.90
CA ILE A 52 10.07 19.60 -2.73
C ILE A 52 9.94 21.07 -2.29
N GLN A 53 9.92 21.34 -0.98
CA GLN A 53 9.87 22.71 -0.46
C GLN A 53 11.13 23.51 -0.77
N LYS A 54 12.33 22.91 -0.66
CA LYS A 54 13.60 23.54 -1.06
C LYS A 54 13.58 23.89 -2.55
N LEU A 55 13.21 22.93 -3.41
CA LEU A 55 13.08 23.15 -4.85
C LEU A 55 12.09 24.29 -5.19
N ARG A 56 10.98 24.40 -4.44
CA ARG A 56 10.03 25.51 -4.57
C ARG A 56 10.65 26.86 -4.16
N LYS A 57 11.44 26.89 -3.07
CA LYS A 57 12.11 28.11 -2.57
C LYS A 57 13.23 28.57 -3.49
N ASP A 58 13.99 27.64 -4.05
CA ASP A 58 15.09 27.90 -4.99
C ASP A 58 14.61 28.37 -6.36
N GLY A 59 13.30 28.60 -6.53
CA GLY A 59 12.71 29.09 -7.78
C GLY A 59 12.77 28.09 -8.94
N LYS A 60 13.24 26.85 -8.70
CA LYS A 60 13.14 25.74 -9.66
C LYS A 60 11.67 25.36 -9.81
N ARG A 61 10.97 26.14 -10.65
CA ARG A 61 9.66 25.78 -11.17
C ARG A 61 9.80 24.40 -11.80
N ILE A 62 8.85 23.53 -11.48
CA ILE A 62 8.64 22.29 -12.23
C ILE A 62 8.70 22.70 -13.70
N THR A 63 9.56 22.05 -14.48
CA THR A 63 9.65 22.33 -15.91
C THR A 63 8.25 22.25 -16.50
N GLU A 64 7.94 23.13 -17.44
CA GLU A 64 6.59 23.21 -18.01
C GLU A 64 6.11 21.84 -18.54
N THR A 65 7.05 21.03 -19.04
CA THR A 65 6.84 19.63 -19.41
C THR A 65 6.39 18.75 -18.25
N ALA A 66 7.09 18.75 -17.13
CA ALA A 66 6.72 17.97 -15.96
C ALA A 66 5.40 18.47 -15.32
N ALA A 67 5.14 19.79 -15.37
CA ALA A 67 3.87 20.36 -14.91
C ALA A 67 2.69 19.89 -15.77
N LYS A 68 2.86 19.84 -17.11
CA LYS A 68 1.87 19.29 -18.04
C LYS A 68 1.62 17.82 -17.79
N VAL A 69 2.67 17.02 -17.57
CA VAL A 69 2.54 15.58 -17.26
C VAL A 69 1.79 15.37 -15.95
N LEU A 70 2.12 16.15 -14.91
CA LEU A 70 1.41 16.10 -13.63
C LEU A 70 -0.07 16.47 -13.79
N ALA A 71 -0.37 17.56 -14.49
CA ALA A 71 -1.75 17.99 -14.73
C ALA A 71 -2.56 16.88 -15.45
N LYS A 72 -2.00 16.27 -16.50
CA LYS A 72 -2.61 15.12 -17.19
C LYS A 72 -2.85 13.95 -16.24
N SER A 73 -1.84 13.57 -15.45
CA SER A 73 -1.96 12.46 -14.51
C SER A 73 -3.04 12.70 -13.43
N VAL A 74 -3.23 13.94 -12.99
CA VAL A 74 -4.28 14.31 -12.02
C VAL A 74 -5.66 14.20 -12.64
N THR A 75 -5.83 14.60 -13.90
CA THR A 75 -7.10 14.43 -14.62
C THR A 75 -7.43 12.95 -14.80
N LEU A 76 -6.47 12.14 -15.24
CA LEU A 76 -6.64 10.70 -15.43
C LEU A 76 -6.96 9.98 -14.12
N ALA A 77 -6.29 10.33 -13.02
CA ALA A 77 -6.56 9.74 -11.71
C ALA A 77 -7.98 10.06 -11.18
N ARG A 78 -8.66 11.07 -11.72
CA ARG A 78 -10.07 11.36 -11.39
C ARG A 78 -11.03 10.55 -12.24
N GLU A 79 -10.69 10.33 -13.50
CA GLU A 79 -11.52 9.62 -14.46
C GLU A 79 -11.45 8.09 -14.30
N TYR A 80 -10.26 7.59 -13.92
CA TYR A 80 -9.96 6.17 -13.85
C TYR A 80 -9.52 5.75 -12.44
N ILE A 81 -10.13 4.68 -11.95
CA ILE A 81 -9.79 4.02 -10.68
C ILE A 81 -9.09 2.69 -11.02
N VAL A 82 -7.85 2.54 -10.59
CA VAL A 82 -7.08 1.31 -10.80
C VAL A 82 -7.22 0.43 -9.55
N ILE A 83 -7.75 -0.77 -9.74
CA ILE A 83 -7.97 -1.77 -8.69
C ILE A 83 -7.04 -2.97 -8.97
N PRO A 84 -6.18 -3.38 -8.03
CA PRO A 84 -5.39 -4.59 -8.20
C PRO A 84 -6.32 -5.82 -8.18
N ALA A 85 -6.27 -6.65 -9.22
CA ALA A 85 -7.05 -7.89 -9.31
C ALA A 85 -6.20 -9.10 -8.88
N ASN A 86 -5.01 -9.24 -9.46
CA ASN A 86 -4.05 -10.32 -9.15
C ASN A 86 -2.60 -9.79 -9.26
N ARG A 87 -1.61 -10.68 -9.10
CA ARG A 87 -0.18 -10.34 -9.06
C ARG A 87 0.29 -9.48 -10.24
N ASP A 88 -0.30 -9.67 -11.41
CA ASP A 88 0.07 -8.98 -12.65
C ASP A 88 -1.16 -8.53 -13.46
N GLU A 89 -2.31 -8.35 -12.78
CA GLU A 89 -3.58 -7.97 -13.40
C GLU A 89 -4.21 -6.80 -12.63
N TYR A 90 -4.65 -5.80 -13.40
CA TYR A 90 -5.34 -4.63 -12.86
C TYR A 90 -6.70 -4.47 -13.53
N GLU A 91 -7.69 -4.13 -12.74
CA GLU A 91 -8.98 -3.68 -13.23
C GLU A 91 -8.99 -2.15 -13.24
N VAL A 92 -9.17 -1.55 -14.41
CA VAL A 92 -9.33 -0.10 -14.54
C VAL A 92 -10.81 0.20 -14.70
N ARG A 93 -11.38 0.94 -13.75
CA ARG A 93 -12.77 1.38 -13.78
C ARG A 93 -12.88 2.85 -14.14
N THR A 94 -13.79 3.18 -15.06
CA THR A 94 -14.14 4.58 -15.35
C THR A 94 -15.18 5.08 -14.34
N GLN A 95 -15.30 6.40 -14.17
CA GLN A 95 -16.43 6.96 -13.41
C GLN A 95 -17.80 6.56 -13.97
N GLY A 96 -17.89 6.23 -15.26
CA GLY A 96 -19.12 5.76 -15.92
C GLY A 96 -19.52 4.33 -15.57
N GLY A 97 -18.73 3.62 -14.73
CA GLY A 97 -18.99 2.24 -14.32
C GLY A 97 -18.48 1.18 -15.29
N GLU A 98 -17.84 1.58 -16.40
CA GLU A 98 -17.17 0.65 -17.30
C GLU A 98 -15.90 0.13 -16.64
N SER A 99 -15.59 -1.14 -16.88
CA SER A 99 -14.43 -1.80 -16.30
C SER A 99 -13.66 -2.58 -17.36
N PHE A 100 -12.34 -2.45 -17.33
CA PHE A 100 -11.44 -3.08 -18.29
C PHE A 100 -10.30 -3.78 -17.57
N PRO A 101 -10.06 -5.08 -17.84
CA PRO A 101 -8.89 -5.78 -17.31
C PRO A 101 -7.64 -5.38 -18.08
N VAL A 102 -6.52 -5.20 -17.38
CA VAL A 102 -5.20 -4.92 -17.92
C VAL A 102 -4.25 -6.00 -17.43
N TYR A 103 -3.74 -6.80 -18.36
CA TYR A 103 -2.83 -7.91 -18.08
C TYR A 103 -1.40 -7.44 -18.35
N LEU A 104 -0.57 -7.35 -17.30
CA LEU A 104 0.81 -6.90 -17.44
C LEU A 104 1.71 -7.99 -18.02
N ASP A 105 1.49 -9.26 -17.67
CA ASP A 105 2.31 -10.38 -18.13
C ASP A 105 2.25 -10.59 -19.65
N SER A 106 1.05 -10.43 -20.22
CA SER A 106 0.82 -10.61 -21.64
C SER A 106 0.89 -9.31 -22.43
N TYR A 107 1.14 -8.17 -21.76
CA TYR A 107 1.08 -6.84 -22.34
C TYR A 107 -0.21 -6.62 -23.14
N ARG A 108 -1.36 -7.00 -22.58
CA ARG A 108 -2.67 -6.91 -23.25
C ARG A 108 -3.65 -6.03 -22.49
N CYS A 109 -4.37 -5.21 -23.27
CA CYS A 109 -5.55 -4.50 -22.82
C CYS A 109 -6.66 -4.59 -23.87
N PRO A 110 -7.94 -4.47 -23.46
CA PRO A 110 -9.07 -4.29 -24.38
C PRO A 110 -8.88 -3.11 -25.32
N CYS A 111 -8.15 -2.08 -24.86
CA CYS A 111 -7.81 -0.89 -25.63
C CYS A 111 -6.79 -1.11 -26.76
N ARG A 112 -6.15 -2.28 -26.82
CA ARG A 112 -5.05 -2.64 -27.74
C ARG A 112 -3.88 -1.65 -27.82
N SER A 113 -3.78 -0.67 -26.91
CA SER A 113 -2.72 0.35 -26.92
C SER A 113 -1.31 -0.27 -26.88
N TRP A 114 -1.17 -1.42 -26.24
CA TRP A 114 0.05 -2.20 -26.25
C TRP A 114 0.48 -2.68 -27.65
N ASP A 115 -0.47 -3.12 -28.48
CA ASP A 115 -0.20 -3.59 -29.85
C ASP A 115 0.27 -2.43 -30.75
N TYR A 116 -0.25 -1.23 -30.53
CA TYR A 116 0.00 -0.07 -31.39
C TYR A 116 1.17 0.81 -30.91
N CYS A 117 1.36 0.94 -29.60
CA CYS A 117 2.29 1.90 -29.00
C CYS A 117 3.39 1.23 -28.15
N GLY A 118 3.31 -0.08 -27.88
CA GLY A 118 4.24 -0.78 -26.99
C GLY A 118 4.22 -0.30 -25.53
N CYS A 119 3.23 0.53 -25.15
CA CYS A 119 3.14 1.19 -23.86
C CYS A 119 1.87 0.79 -23.10
N ARG A 120 1.92 0.89 -21.77
CA ARG A 120 0.76 0.69 -20.89
C ARG A 120 -0.38 1.60 -21.32
N CYS A 121 -1.60 1.08 -21.23
CA CYS A 121 -2.85 1.80 -21.42
C CYS A 121 -2.81 3.13 -20.66
N GLY A 122 -2.72 4.21 -21.40
CA GLY A 122 -2.69 5.57 -20.87
C GLY A 122 -2.78 6.51 -22.05
N ASN A 123 -3.96 7.08 -22.24
CA ASN A 123 -4.02 8.38 -22.91
C ASN A 123 -3.56 9.45 -21.92
#